data_AF-A0A966MKH0-F1
#
_entry.id   AF-A0A966MKH0-F1
#
_cell.length_a   1.000
_cell.length_b   1.000
_cell.length_c   1.000
_cell.angle_alpha   90.00
_cell.angle_beta   90.00
_cell.angle_gamma   90.00
#
_symmetry.space_group_name_H-M   'P 1'
#
loop_
_entity.id
_entity.type
_entity.pdbx_description
1 polymer ?
#
loop_
_entity_poly.entity_id
_entity_poly.type
_entity_poly.pdbx_seq_one_letter_code
_entity_poly.pdbx_strand_id
1 'polypeptide(L)'
;FVDTAGAYPGRGAEERGQAEAIASAIRACLKLPTPMVAAIIGEGGSGGAIALATGNRVVMYEHAIYCVISPEGCASILWRSADHAREAAEAMRITSDWMHKLGVVDAVVTEPLGGAHRDPVVAIDALGDAFAAQLSSMAGMDAAALIADRNDKYMRIGDNGLD
;
A
#
# COMPACT_ATOMS: atom_id res chain seq x y z
N PHE A 1 8.73 0.78 -4.36
CA PHE A 1 8.43 1.72 -3.26
C PHE A 1 7.24 2.56 -3.66
N VAL A 2 6.36 2.86 -2.71
CA VAL A 2 5.12 3.61 -2.92
C VAL A 2 5.13 4.79 -1.96
N ASP A 3 5.09 5.99 -2.55
CA ASP A 3 4.99 7.26 -1.86
C ASP A 3 4.30 8.25 -2.80
N THR A 4 2.97 8.33 -2.66
CA THR A 4 2.11 9.13 -3.53
C THR A 4 0.82 9.49 -2.82
N ALA A 5 0.42 10.76 -2.93
CA ALA A 5 -0.91 11.20 -2.50
C ALA A 5 -2.04 10.65 -3.39
N GLY A 6 -1.70 10.11 -4.56
CA GLY A 6 -2.63 9.56 -5.54
C GLY A 6 -2.18 9.79 -6.98
N ALA A 7 -2.89 9.17 -7.92
CA ALA A 7 -2.69 9.45 -9.34
C ALA A 7 -3.07 10.90 -9.66
N TYR A 8 -2.32 11.57 -10.54
CA TYR A 8 -2.48 13.00 -10.82
C TYR A 8 -3.86 13.31 -11.44
N PRO A 9 -4.73 14.10 -10.78
CA PRO A 9 -6.11 14.31 -11.23
C PRO A 9 -6.19 15.45 -12.27
N GLY A 10 -5.46 15.30 -13.38
CA GLY A 10 -5.38 16.32 -14.43
C GLY A 10 -6.12 15.94 -15.71
N ARG A 11 -6.67 16.93 -16.42
CA ARG A 11 -7.34 16.72 -17.72
C ARG A 11 -6.50 15.90 -18.71
N GLY A 12 -5.21 16.23 -18.83
CA GLY A 12 -4.33 15.49 -19.73
C GLY A 12 -4.09 14.04 -19.28
N ALA A 13 -4.16 13.74 -17.99
CA ALA A 13 -4.07 12.36 -17.48
C ALA A 13 -5.31 11.56 -17.88
N GLU A 14 -6.49 12.17 -17.78
CA GLU A 14 -7.76 11.56 -18.23
C GLU A 14 -7.76 11.34 -19.75
N GLU A 15 -7.37 12.34 -20.55
CA GLU A 15 -7.29 12.23 -22.01
C GLU A 15 -6.31 11.14 -22.48
N ARG A 16 -5.34 10.77 -21.65
CA ARG A 16 -4.37 9.69 -21.91
C ARG A 16 -4.74 8.36 -21.24
N GLY A 17 -5.93 8.26 -20.64
CA GLY A 17 -6.43 7.01 -20.07
C GLY A 17 -5.75 6.61 -18.77
N GLN A 18 -5.59 7.52 -17.81
CA GLN A 18 -5.01 7.21 -16.49
C GLN A 18 -5.65 5.99 -15.80
N ALA A 19 -6.97 5.82 -15.91
CA ALA A 19 -7.67 4.66 -15.37
C ALA A 19 -7.22 3.34 -16.05
N GLU A 20 -7.02 3.34 -17.36
CA GLU A 20 -6.50 2.19 -18.10
C GLU A 20 -5.05 1.90 -17.69
N ALA A 21 -4.21 2.93 -17.56
CA ALA A 21 -2.84 2.77 -17.12
C ALA A 21 -2.74 2.13 -15.73
N ILE A 22 -3.57 2.57 -14.77
CA ILE A 22 -3.67 1.96 -13.44
C ILE A 22 -4.13 0.50 -13.55
N ALA A 23 -5.21 0.23 -14.28
CA ALA A 23 -5.74 -1.12 -14.43
C ALA A 23 -4.75 -2.08 -15.11
N SER A 24 -4.02 -1.61 -16.12
CA SER A 24 -2.99 -2.37 -16.82
C SER A 24 -1.77 -2.62 -15.93
N ALA A 25 -1.37 -1.67 -15.09
CA ALA A 25 -0.31 -1.86 -14.10
C ALA A 25 -0.69 -2.92 -13.06
N ILE A 26 -1.89 -2.84 -12.49
CA ILE A 26 -2.42 -3.85 -11.55
C ILE A 26 -2.43 -5.23 -12.20
N ARG A 27 -2.97 -5.33 -13.43
CA ARG A 27 -3.03 -6.59 -14.18
C ARG A 27 -1.64 -7.16 -14.48
N ALA A 28 -0.66 -6.31 -14.78
CA ALA A 28 0.71 -6.74 -15.00
C ALA A 28 1.34 -7.27 -13.71
N CYS A 29 1.15 -6.59 -12.59
CA CYS A 29 1.64 -7.02 -11.28
C CYS A 29 1.01 -8.36 -10.86
N LEU A 30 -0.31 -8.54 -11.04
CA LEU A 30 -1.00 -9.80 -10.74
C LEU A 30 -0.43 -10.99 -11.52
N LYS A 31 0.07 -10.77 -12.74
CA LYS A 31 0.62 -11.81 -13.62
C LYS A 31 2.14 -11.97 -13.56
N LEU A 32 2.83 -11.21 -12.72
CA LEU A 32 4.30 -11.21 -12.68
C LEU A 32 4.83 -12.60 -12.22
N PRO A 33 5.73 -13.25 -12.99
CA PRO A 33 6.21 -14.61 -12.68
C PRO A 33 7.37 -14.65 -11.66
N THR A 34 7.73 -13.50 -11.07
CA THR A 34 8.80 -13.36 -10.08
C THR A 34 8.24 -12.86 -8.75
N PRO A 35 8.94 -13.11 -7.63
CA PRO A 35 8.55 -12.54 -6.34
C PRO A 35 8.49 -11.02 -6.42
N MET A 36 7.46 -10.42 -5.84
CA MET A 36 7.29 -8.97 -5.76
C MET A 36 6.98 -8.56 -4.33
N VAL A 37 7.84 -7.73 -3.76
CA VAL A 37 7.62 -7.06 -2.48
C VAL A 37 7.44 -5.57 -2.74
N ALA A 38 6.28 -5.03 -2.36
CA ALA A 38 6.03 -3.60 -2.37
C ALA A 38 6.25 -3.01 -0.98
N ALA A 39 6.55 -1.72 -0.91
CA ALA A 39 6.73 -1.02 0.35
C ALA A 39 6.05 0.33 0.30
N ILE A 40 5.15 0.58 1.25
CA ILE A 40 4.55 1.90 1.48
C ILE A 40 5.49 2.64 2.43
N ILE A 41 6.19 3.66 1.91
CA ILE A 41 7.25 4.36 2.65
C ILE A 41 6.87 5.79 3.07
N GLY A 42 5.69 6.25 2.64
CA GLY A 42 5.14 7.56 2.95
C GLY A 42 3.63 7.50 2.76
N GLU A 43 3.12 8.14 1.70
CA GLU A 43 1.69 8.08 1.38
C GLU A 43 1.34 6.94 0.41
N GLY A 44 0.32 6.17 0.75
CA GLY A 44 -0.31 5.14 -0.08
C GLY A 44 -1.66 5.62 -0.62
N GLY A 45 -1.65 6.58 -1.54
CA GLY A 45 -2.87 7.19 -2.08
C GLY A 45 -3.58 6.36 -3.16
N SER A 46 -4.72 5.77 -2.79
CA SER A 46 -5.76 5.27 -3.70
C SER A 46 -5.24 4.37 -4.84
N GLY A 47 -5.87 4.43 -6.02
CA GLY A 47 -5.49 3.65 -7.20
C GLY A 47 -4.07 3.91 -7.69
N GLY A 48 -3.50 5.09 -7.43
CA GLY A 48 -2.11 5.41 -7.77
C GLY A 48 -1.10 4.56 -6.98
N ALA A 49 -1.38 4.34 -5.69
CA ALA A 49 -0.58 3.45 -4.84
C ALA A 49 -0.80 1.97 -5.21
N ILE A 50 -2.06 1.54 -5.38
CA ILE A 50 -2.41 0.14 -5.69
C ILE A 50 -1.75 -0.31 -7.01
N ALA A 51 -1.65 0.59 -8.00
CA ALA A 51 -0.98 0.32 -9.27
C ALA A 51 0.46 -0.22 -9.11
N LEU A 52 1.13 0.15 -8.02
CA LEU A 52 2.52 -0.22 -7.72
C LEU A 52 2.63 -1.20 -6.54
N ALA A 53 1.61 -1.26 -5.69
CA ALA A 53 1.61 -2.05 -4.47
C ALA A 53 1.08 -3.48 -4.64
N THR A 54 0.58 -3.85 -5.83
CA THR A 54 -0.03 -5.17 -6.09
C THR A 54 1.00 -6.32 -6.14
N GLY A 55 1.79 -6.51 -5.08
CA GLY A 55 2.82 -7.53 -4.95
C GLY A 55 2.34 -8.77 -4.17
N ASN A 56 3.19 -9.81 -4.13
CA ASN A 56 2.99 -10.98 -3.27
C ASN A 56 2.99 -10.58 -1.80
N ARG A 57 3.93 -9.71 -1.43
CA ARG A 57 4.06 -9.14 -0.10
C ARG A 57 4.06 -7.62 -0.21
N VAL A 58 3.52 -6.95 0.80
CA VAL A 58 3.45 -5.51 0.97
C VAL A 58 3.89 -5.22 2.39
N VAL A 59 4.97 -4.47 2.53
CA VAL A 59 5.44 -3.96 3.83
C VAL A 59 5.12 -2.47 3.94
N MET A 60 5.05 -1.96 5.16
CA MET A 60 4.64 -0.58 5.40
C MET A 60 5.41 0.00 6.58
N TYR A 61 5.99 1.19 6.43
CA TYR A 61 6.56 1.88 7.58
C TYR A 61 5.48 2.22 8.61
N GLU A 62 5.84 2.23 9.89
CA GLU A 62 4.88 2.37 10.98
C GLU A 62 4.09 3.70 10.93
N HIS A 63 4.71 4.80 10.48
CA HIS A 63 4.05 6.11 10.32
C HIS A 63 3.54 6.39 8.90
N ALA A 64 3.70 5.45 7.96
CA ALA A 64 3.10 5.57 6.64
C ALA A 64 1.57 5.47 6.71
N ILE A 65 0.89 5.92 5.65
CA ILE A 65 -0.57 5.77 5.52
C ILE A 65 -0.94 5.04 4.25
N TYR A 66 -2.05 4.30 4.25
CA TYR A 66 -2.61 3.67 3.05
C TYR A 66 -4.13 3.84 3.05
N CYS A 67 -4.67 4.55 2.05
CA CYS A 67 -6.07 4.95 2.03
C CYS A 67 -6.67 4.93 0.62
N VAL A 68 -7.98 4.66 0.53
CA VAL A 68 -8.72 4.70 -0.74
C VAL A 68 -9.01 6.12 -1.22
N ILE A 69 -9.05 7.08 -0.30
CA ILE A 69 -9.29 8.51 -0.52
C ILE A 69 -8.52 9.29 0.54
N SER A 70 -8.06 10.50 0.24
CA SER A 70 -7.41 11.33 1.27
C SER A 70 -8.39 11.65 2.40
N PRO A 71 -7.92 11.83 3.65
CA PRO A 71 -8.76 12.22 4.77
C PRO A 71 -9.58 13.50 4.52
N GLU A 72 -8.98 14.50 3.87
CA GLU A 72 -9.64 15.75 3.50
C GLU A 72 -10.74 15.51 2.46
N GLY A 73 -10.47 14.65 1.47
CA GLY A 73 -11.46 14.26 0.46
C GLY A 73 -12.65 13.55 1.10
N CYS A 74 -12.39 12.59 1.99
CA CYS A 74 -13.43 11.88 2.74
C CYS A 74 -14.27 12.84 3.59
N ALA A 75 -13.61 13.73 4.33
CA ALA A 75 -14.26 14.73 5.17
C ALA A 75 -15.18 15.66 4.36
N SER A 76 -14.69 16.13 3.22
CA SER A 76 -15.49 17.00 2.32
C SER A 76 -16.76 16.34 1.78
N ILE A 77 -16.77 15.01 1.67
CA ILE A 77 -17.93 14.25 1.16
C ILE A 77 -18.89 13.91 2.30
N LEU A 78 -18.39 13.29 3.37
CA LEU A 78 -19.23 12.74 4.44
C LEU A 78 -19.65 13.78 5.47
N TRP A 79 -18.77 14.75 5.77
CA TRP A 79 -19.03 15.84 6.72
C TRP A 79 -19.31 17.19 6.04
N ARG A 80 -19.16 17.28 4.71
CA ARG A 80 -19.29 18.53 3.95
C ARG A 80 -18.33 19.64 4.43
N SER A 81 -17.23 19.26 5.08
CA SER A 81 -16.18 20.16 5.53
C SER A 81 -14.85 19.41 5.61
N ALA A 82 -13.77 20.07 5.18
CA ALA A 82 -12.41 19.52 5.28
C ALA A 82 -11.86 19.54 6.72
N ASP A 83 -12.48 20.30 7.64
CA ASP A 83 -12.04 20.43 9.03
C ASP A 83 -12.13 19.10 9.80
N HIS A 84 -12.94 18.16 9.31
CA HIS A 84 -13.11 16.82 9.86
C HIS A 84 -12.10 15.79 9.33
N ALA A 85 -11.01 16.21 8.68
CA ALA A 85 -9.99 15.31 8.13
C ALA A 85 -9.42 14.34 9.18
N ARG A 86 -9.18 14.79 10.42
CA ARG A 86 -8.70 13.92 11.50
C ARG A 86 -9.71 12.82 11.85
N GLU A 87 -10.98 13.17 11.99
CA GLU A 87 -12.06 12.20 12.27
C GLU A 87 -12.22 11.21 11.10
N ALA A 88 -12.09 11.70 9.87
CA ALA A 88 -12.11 10.85 8.67
C ALA A 88 -10.93 9.87 8.63
N ALA A 89 -9.71 10.32 8.96
CA ALA A 89 -8.53 9.45 9.00
C ALA A 89 -8.68 8.33 10.05
N GLU A 90 -9.17 8.66 11.24
CA GLU A 90 -9.45 7.71 12.32
C GLU A 90 -10.53 6.69 11.89
N ALA A 91 -11.64 7.17 11.30
CA ALA A 91 -12.73 6.31 10.84
C ALA A 91 -12.31 5.37 9.70
N MET A 92 -11.46 5.83 8.79
CA MET A 92 -10.95 5.05 7.66
C MET A 92 -9.84 4.07 8.04
N ARG A 93 -9.25 4.18 9.25
CA ARG A 93 -8.27 3.23 9.77
C ARG A 93 -7.04 3.07 8.86
N ILE A 94 -6.46 4.19 8.45
CA ILE A 94 -5.44 4.26 7.39
C ILE A 94 -4.00 3.92 7.83
N THR A 95 -3.77 3.65 9.12
CA THR A 95 -2.43 3.44 9.69
C THR A 95 -1.92 2.02 9.47
N SER A 96 -0.60 1.86 9.55
CA SER A 96 0.11 0.58 9.38
C SER A 96 -0.45 -0.56 10.25
N ASP A 97 -0.72 -0.31 11.52
CA ASP A 97 -1.31 -1.29 12.45
C ASP A 97 -2.65 -1.84 11.95
N TRP A 98 -3.52 -0.95 11.47
CA TRP A 98 -4.81 -1.35 10.91
C TRP A 98 -4.64 -2.09 9.60
N MET A 99 -3.79 -1.60 8.70
CA MET A 99 -3.50 -2.28 7.44
C MET A 99 -2.99 -3.71 7.66
N HIS A 100 -2.16 -3.91 8.69
CA HIS A 100 -1.66 -5.22 9.07
C HIS A 100 -2.76 -6.08 9.69
N LYS A 101 -3.54 -5.53 10.64
CA LYS A 101 -4.68 -6.24 11.27
C LYS A 101 -5.72 -6.69 10.23
N LEU A 102 -5.95 -5.91 9.18
CA LEU A 102 -6.89 -6.21 8.11
C LEU A 102 -6.31 -7.18 7.04
N GLY A 103 -5.04 -7.54 7.15
CA GLY A 103 -4.36 -8.41 6.17
C GLY A 103 -4.07 -7.74 4.82
N VAL A 104 -4.10 -6.39 4.77
CA VAL A 104 -3.75 -5.62 3.56
C VAL A 104 -2.24 -5.59 3.36
N VAL A 105 -1.49 -5.39 4.45
CA VAL A 105 -0.01 -5.45 4.47
C VAL A 105 0.46 -6.63 5.31
N ASP A 106 1.58 -7.23 4.94
CA ASP A 106 2.10 -8.45 5.55
C ASP A 106 3.07 -8.19 6.70
N ALA A 107 3.64 -6.98 6.78
CA ALA A 107 4.50 -6.57 7.89
C ALA A 107 4.54 -5.04 8.05
N VAL A 108 4.65 -4.61 9.30
CA VAL A 108 4.97 -3.23 9.67
C VAL A 108 6.47 -3.13 9.93
N VAL A 109 7.11 -2.10 9.37
CA VAL A 109 8.53 -1.80 9.55
C VAL A 109 8.64 -0.63 10.51
N THR A 110 9.29 -0.85 11.65
CA THR A 110 9.50 0.21 12.65
C THR A 110 10.46 1.27 12.13
N GLU A 111 10.23 2.50 12.50
CA GLU A 111 11.08 3.63 12.18
C GLU A 111 11.93 4.03 13.42
N PRO A 112 13.02 4.79 13.22
CA PRO A 112 13.76 5.41 14.31
C PRO A 112 12.85 6.29 15.19
N LEU A 113 13.28 6.53 16.43
CA LEU A 113 12.55 7.41 17.33
C LEU A 113 12.31 8.80 16.70
N GLY A 114 11.04 9.13 16.48
CA GLY A 114 10.62 10.37 15.84
C GLY A 114 10.46 10.29 14.31
N GLY A 115 10.54 9.10 13.71
CA GLY A 115 10.27 8.82 12.28
C GLY A 115 11.54 8.64 11.42
N ALA A 116 11.36 8.08 10.22
CA ALA A 116 12.43 7.68 9.29
C ALA A 116 13.38 8.82 8.92
N HIS A 117 12.88 10.05 8.86
CA HIS A 117 13.67 11.24 8.55
C HIS A 117 14.71 11.59 9.63
N ARG A 118 14.57 11.06 10.85
CA ARG A 118 15.49 11.32 11.97
C ARG A 118 16.78 10.53 11.86
N ASP A 119 16.71 9.32 11.32
CA ASP A 119 17.86 8.47 11.03
C ASP A 119 17.58 7.60 9.78
N PRO A 120 17.79 8.15 8.58
CA PRO A 120 17.47 7.45 7.34
C PRO A 120 18.25 6.16 7.15
N VAL A 121 19.46 6.05 7.71
CA VAL A 121 20.29 4.84 7.57
C VAL A 121 19.63 3.69 8.33
N VAL A 122 19.26 3.93 9.59
CA VAL A 122 18.57 2.92 10.41
C VAL A 122 17.21 2.53 9.80
N ALA A 123 16.46 3.50 9.26
CA ALA A 123 15.19 3.22 8.60
C ALA A 123 15.38 2.33 7.35
N ILE A 124 16.37 2.65 6.50
CA ILE A 124 16.70 1.87 5.30
C ILE A 124 17.15 0.46 5.67
N ASP A 125 17.97 0.30 6.70
CA ASP A 125 18.43 -1.02 7.16
C ASP A 125 17.24 -1.87 7.63
N ALA A 126 16.34 -1.30 8.44
CA ALA A 126 15.11 -1.98 8.89
C ALA A 126 14.21 -2.39 7.70
N LEU A 127 14.07 -1.52 6.70
CA LEU A 127 13.32 -1.85 5.48
C LEU A 127 14.02 -2.96 4.67
N GLY A 128 15.35 -2.93 4.59
CA GLY A 128 16.16 -3.96 3.94
C GLY A 128 15.97 -5.34 4.56
N ASP A 129 16.00 -5.41 5.89
CA ASP A 129 15.74 -6.64 6.66
C ASP A 129 14.32 -7.16 6.41
N ALA A 130 13.32 -6.28 6.39
CA ALA A 130 11.95 -6.64 6.07
C ALA A 130 11.84 -7.21 4.64
N PHE A 131 12.47 -6.59 3.64
CA PHE A 131 12.49 -7.12 2.27
C PHE A 131 13.16 -8.49 2.20
N ALA A 132 14.31 -8.66 2.85
CA ALA A 132 15.03 -9.93 2.87
C ALA A 132 14.17 -11.05 3.46
N ALA A 133 13.46 -10.77 4.56
CA ALA A 133 12.53 -11.72 5.18
C ALA A 133 11.37 -12.07 4.24
N GLN A 134 10.72 -11.08 3.63
CA GLN A 134 9.59 -11.30 2.71
C GLN A 134 10.01 -12.07 1.46
N LEU A 135 11.15 -11.73 0.85
CA LEU A 135 11.70 -12.47 -0.30
C LEU A 135 12.05 -13.91 0.08
N SER A 136 12.64 -14.12 1.25
CA SER A 136 12.97 -15.46 1.75
C SER A 136 11.72 -16.32 1.96
N SER A 137 10.59 -15.72 2.38
CA SER A 137 9.32 -16.44 2.53
C SER A 137 8.76 -17.02 1.23
N MET A 138 9.23 -16.52 0.08
CA MET A 138 8.83 -16.95 -1.25
C MET A 138 9.95 -17.75 -1.97
N ALA A 139 11.05 -18.05 -1.27
CA ALA A 139 12.16 -18.79 -1.85
C ALA A 139 11.71 -20.20 -2.28
N GLY A 140 12.10 -20.59 -3.49
CA GLY A 140 11.76 -21.90 -4.06
C GLY A 140 10.36 -22.02 -4.66
N MET A 141 9.52 -20.97 -4.59
CA MET A 141 8.27 -20.93 -5.34
C MET A 141 8.55 -20.77 -6.83
N ASP A 142 7.90 -21.59 -7.66
CA ASP A 142 7.94 -21.39 -9.11
C ASP A 142 7.00 -20.26 -9.56
N ALA A 143 7.05 -19.91 -10.85
CA ALA A 143 6.26 -18.83 -11.40
C ALA A 143 4.74 -19.03 -11.21
N ALA A 144 4.24 -20.27 -11.32
CA ALA A 144 2.82 -20.55 -11.16
C ALA A 144 2.38 -20.38 -9.69
N ALA A 145 3.18 -20.88 -8.76
CA ALA A 145 2.98 -20.71 -7.33
C ALA A 145 3.02 -19.24 -6.91
N LEU A 146 3.96 -18.44 -7.45
CA LEU A 146 4.05 -17.00 -7.15
C LEU A 146 2.83 -16.22 -7.64
N ILE A 147 2.29 -16.57 -8.81
CA ILE A 147 1.08 -15.94 -9.35
C ILE A 147 -0.14 -16.36 -8.52
N ALA A 148 -0.25 -17.64 -8.16
CA ALA A 148 -1.33 -18.16 -7.33
C ALA A 148 -1.34 -17.51 -5.94
N ASP A 149 -0.20 -17.50 -5.23
CA ASP A 149 -0.03 -16.86 -3.91
C ASP A 149 -0.48 -15.38 -3.93
N ARG A 150 -0.10 -14.64 -4.97
CA ARG A 150 -0.51 -13.25 -5.14
C ARG A 150 -2.03 -13.13 -5.33
N ASN A 151 -2.61 -13.92 -6.23
CA ASN A 151 -4.06 -13.88 -6.48
C ASN A 151 -4.85 -14.26 -5.22
N ASP A 152 -4.44 -15.31 -4.52
CA ASP A 152 -5.07 -15.79 -3.29
C ASP A 152 -4.98 -14.75 -2.18
N LYS A 153 -3.88 -14.00 -2.09
CA LYS A 153 -3.79 -12.85 -1.18
C LYS A 153 -4.89 -11.84 -1.47
N TYR A 154 -4.99 -11.32 -2.70
CA TYR A 154 -5.96 -10.27 -3.02
C TYR A 154 -7.41 -10.75 -2.98
N MET A 155 -7.68 -12.03 -3.24
CA MET A 155 -9.03 -12.60 -3.10
C MET A 155 -9.49 -12.74 -1.65
N ARG A 156 -8.56 -12.86 -0.70
CA ARG A 156 -8.87 -12.95 0.74
C ARG A 156 -9.05 -11.59 1.42
N ILE A 157 -8.59 -10.50 0.80
CA ILE A 157 -8.75 -9.16 1.36
C ILE A 157 -10.24 -8.83 1.41
N GLY A 158 -10.74 -8.52 2.61
CA GLY A 158 -12.16 -8.24 2.86
C GLY A 158 -12.93 -9.39 3.52
N ASP A 159 -12.34 -10.59 3.62
CA ASP A 159 -12.96 -11.73 4.31
C ASP A 159 -12.98 -11.55 5.83
N ASN A 160 -11.98 -10.87 6.38
CA ASN A 160 -11.91 -10.58 7.81
C ASN A 160 -12.77 -9.35 8.14
N GLY A 161 -13.86 -9.57 8.88
CA GLY A 161 -14.68 -8.52 9.46
C GLY A 161 -13.93 -7.66 10.47
N LEU A 162 -14.52 -6.53 10.86
CA LEU A 162 -13.90 -5.54 11.76
C LEU A 162 -14.12 -5.81 13.26
N ASP A 163 -14.59 -7.02 13.60
CA ASP A 163 -15.01 -7.40 14.96
C ASP A 163 -13.85 -7.55 15.95
#